data_AF-A0A2E5LG44-F1
#
_entry.id   AF-A0A2E5LG44-F1
#
_cell.length_a   1.000
_cell.length_b   1.000
_cell.length_c   1.000
_cell.angle_alpha   90.00
_cell.angle_beta   90.00
_cell.angle_gamma   90.00
#
_symmetry.space_group_name_H-M   'P 1'
#
loop_
_entity.id
_entity.type
_entity.pdbx_description
1 polymer ?
#
loop_
_entity_poly.entity_id
_entity_poly.type
_entity_poly.pdbx_seq_one_letter_code
_entity_poly.pdbx_strand_id
1 'polypeptide(L)'
;MILKHKKTQILFSLICFFCLVFIILFALRNNVKNFNKSISQISKEINKEKNLIKVLESDFTNLSKLNRINKIAKEKLGLERTNSYQVKKLSDFKIN
;
A
#
# COMPACT_ATOMS: atom_id res chain seq x y z
N MET A 1 7.96 37.65 -48.55
CA MET A 1 7.60 37.16 -49.90
C MET A 1 7.99 35.68 -50.10
N ILE A 2 7.81 34.81 -49.09
CA ILE A 2 8.20 33.38 -49.14
C ILE A 2 7.03 32.47 -49.58
N LEU A 3 5.79 32.94 -49.44
CA LEU A 3 4.56 32.19 -49.69
C LEU A 3 4.01 32.32 -51.13
N LYS A 4 4.72 32.95 -52.07
CA LYS A 4 4.23 33.11 -53.45
C LYS A 4 4.35 31.84 -54.30
N HIS A 5 5.28 30.93 -53.96
CA HIS A 5 5.49 29.69 -54.72
C HIS A 5 4.89 28.49 -53.99
N LYS A 6 3.99 27.77 -54.68
CA LYS A 6 3.27 26.59 -54.16
C LYS A 6 4.19 25.51 -53.58
N LYS A 7 5.36 25.29 -54.20
CA LYS A 7 6.37 24.32 -53.70
C LYS A 7 6.95 24.73 -52.34
N THR A 8 7.29 26.01 -52.17
CA THR A 8 7.87 26.54 -50.92
C THR A 8 6.85 26.53 -49.77
N GLN A 9 5.58 26.78 -50.08
CA GLN A 9 4.47 26.68 -49.11
C GLN A 9 4.24 25.25 -48.62
N ILE A 10 4.30 24.25 -49.52
CA ILE A 10 4.18 22.84 -49.16
C ILE A 10 5.33 22.42 -48.25
N LEU A 11 6.57 22.80 -48.60
CA LEU A 11 7.75 22.48 -47.79
C LEU A 11 7.67 23.10 -46.39
N PHE A 12 7.24 24.35 -46.29
CA PHE A 12 7.05 25.04 -45.01
C PHE A 12 5.97 24.34 -44.16
N SER A 13 4.84 23.95 -44.77
CA SER A 13 3.77 23.22 -44.07
C SER A 13 4.25 21.87 -43.51
N LEU A 14 5.04 21.12 -44.30
CA LEU A 14 5.63 19.85 -43.86
C LEU A 14 6.59 20.04 -42.68
N ILE A 15 7.41 21.09 -42.71
CA ILE A 15 8.32 21.42 -41.62
C ILE A 15 7.54 21.78 -40.35
N CYS A 16 6.50 22.61 -40.46
CA CYS A 16 5.63 22.94 -39.33
C CYS A 16 4.95 21.70 -38.74
N PHE A 17 4.43 20.81 -39.60
CA PHE A 17 3.81 19.56 -39.16
C PHE A 17 4.82 18.67 -38.42
N PHE A 18 6.03 18.53 -38.96
CA PHE A 18 7.10 17.78 -38.31
C PHE A 18 7.44 18.38 -36.94
N CYS A 19 7.59 19.70 -36.82
CA CYS A 19 7.82 20.35 -35.54
C CYS A 19 6.70 20.06 -34.51
N LEU A 20 5.43 20.07 -34.93
CA LEU A 20 4.31 19.72 -34.06
C LEU A 20 4.40 18.26 -33.56
N VAL A 21 4.73 17.32 -34.45
CA VAL A 21 4.94 15.93 -34.07
C VAL A 21 6.07 15.80 -33.04
N PHE A 22 7.18 16.53 -33.21
CA PHE A 22 8.28 16.53 -32.25
C PHE A 22 7.88 17.05 -30.86
N ILE A 23 7.10 18.13 -30.80
CA ILE A 23 6.60 18.68 -29.54
C ILE A 23 5.74 17.64 -28.82
N ILE A 24 4.83 16.98 -29.54
CA ILE A 24 3.95 15.94 -28.99
C ILE A 24 4.77 14.75 -28.47
N LEU A 25 5.74 14.27 -29.26
CA LEU A 25 6.63 13.17 -28.85
C LEU A 25 7.44 13.52 -27.61
N PHE A 26 7.93 14.75 -27.50
CA PHE A 26 8.69 15.21 -26.35
C PHE A 26 7.80 15.30 -25.09
N ALA A 27 6.59 15.83 -25.22
CA ALA A 27 5.61 15.87 -24.14
C ALA A 27 5.24 14.45 -23.66
N LEU A 28 4.96 13.53 -24.60
CA LEU A 28 4.69 12.13 -24.30
C LEU A 28 5.85 11.47 -23.55
N ARG A 29 7.09 11.66 -24.01
CA ARG A 29 8.28 11.12 -23.35
C ARG A 29 8.40 11.60 -21.90
N ASN A 30 8.17 12.89 -21.66
CA ASN A 30 8.25 13.47 -20.32
C ASN A 30 7.14 12.93 -19.42
N ASN A 31 5.91 12.80 -19.94
CA ASN A 31 4.79 12.22 -19.20
C ASN A 31 5.07 10.76 -18.83
N VAL A 32 5.53 9.94 -19.78
CA VAL A 32 5.90 8.53 -19.52
C VAL A 32 7.00 8.44 -18.46
N LYS A 33 8.02 9.31 -18.52
CA LYS A 33 9.08 9.36 -17.51
C LYS A 33 8.53 9.69 -16.12
N ASN A 34 7.60 10.65 -16.03
CA ASN A 34 6.96 11.01 -14.77
C ASN A 34 6.10 9.87 -14.23
N PHE A 35 5.28 9.23 -15.07
CA PHE A 35 4.51 8.06 -14.68
C PHE A 35 5.39 6.94 -14.14
N ASN A 36 6.50 6.64 -14.82
CA ASN A 36 7.42 5.59 -14.37
C ASN A 36 8.04 5.92 -13.00
N LYS A 37 8.36 7.19 -12.75
CA LYS A 37 8.85 7.65 -11.44
C LYS A 37 7.79 7.46 -10.35
N SER A 38 6.54 7.87 -10.61
CA SER A 38 5.44 7.69 -9.65
C SER A 38 5.15 6.21 -9.36
N ILE A 39 5.15 5.36 -10.39
CA ILE A 39 4.99 3.90 -10.23
C ILE A 39 6.10 3.33 -9.37
N SER A 40 7.35 3.75 -9.59
CA SER A 40 8.49 3.31 -8.77
C SER A 40 8.34 3.74 -7.31
N GLN A 41 7.83 4.94 -7.04
CA GLN A 41 7.58 5.43 -5.68
C GLN A 41 6.47 4.61 -4.98
N ILE A 42 5.33 4.42 -5.65
CA ILE A 42 4.22 3.61 -5.14
C ILE A 42 4.69 2.18 -4.85
N SER A 43 5.47 1.58 -5.74
CA SER A 43 6.01 0.23 -5.53
C SER A 43 6.90 0.14 -4.28
N LYS A 44 7.72 1.17 -4.02
CA LYS A 44 8.53 1.25 -2.80
C LYS A 44 7.68 1.38 -1.55
N GLU A 45 6.63 2.19 -1.59
CA GLU A 45 5.69 2.36 -0.46
C GLU A 45 4.94 1.07 -0.16
N ILE A 46 4.40 0.40 -1.18
CA ILE A 46 3.75 -0.91 -1.03
C ILE A 46 4.69 -1.93 -0.37
N ASN A 47 5.97 -1.96 -0.78
CA ASN A 47 6.92 -2.89 -0.17
C ASN A 47 7.22 -2.54 1.30
N LYS A 48 7.26 -1.26 1.67
CA LYS A 48 7.39 -0.85 3.07
C LYS A 48 6.17 -1.27 3.89
N GLU A 49 4.97 -1.02 3.38
CA GLU A 49 3.73 -1.42 4.06
C GLU A 49 3.63 -2.94 4.25
N LYS A 50 3.98 -3.73 3.22
CA LYS A 50 4.04 -5.19 3.33
C LYS A 50 4.98 -5.66 4.45
N ASN A 51 6.14 -5.03 4.59
CA ASN A 51 7.06 -5.35 5.66
C ASN A 51 6.48 -4.99 7.04
N LEU A 52 5.80 -3.84 7.16
CA LEU A 52 5.12 -3.45 8.40
C LEU A 52 4.01 -4.44 8.77
N ILE A 53 3.18 -4.86 7.80
CA ILE A 53 2.14 -5.86 8.00
C ILE A 53 2.75 -7.16 8.55
N LYS A 54 3.86 -7.62 7.97
CA LYS A 54 4.53 -8.84 8.42
C LYS A 54 5.05 -8.75 9.87
N VAL A 55 5.60 -7.60 10.24
CA VAL A 55 6.05 -7.35 11.63
C VAL A 55 4.85 -7.34 12.57
N LEU A 56 3.80 -6.60 12.23
CA LEU A 56 2.57 -6.52 13.03
C LEU A 56 1.88 -7.88 13.19
N GLU A 57 1.87 -8.70 12.14
CA GLU A 57 1.32 -10.06 12.20
C GLU A 57 2.14 -10.97 13.11
N SER A 58 3.47 -10.84 13.08
CA SER A 58 4.35 -11.58 13.98
C SER A 58 4.13 -11.15 15.44
N ASP A 59 4.05 -9.85 15.70
CA ASP A 59 3.79 -9.30 17.02
C ASP A 59 2.42 -9.70 17.54
N PHE A 60 1.38 -9.58 16.72
CA PHE A 60 0.03 -10.03 17.05
C PHE A 60 0.01 -11.52 17.39
N THR A 61 0.65 -12.36 16.57
CA THR A 61 0.77 -13.80 16.83
C THR A 61 1.48 -14.08 18.15
N ASN A 62 2.55 -13.35 18.44
CA ASN A 62 3.30 -13.52 19.69
C ASN A 62 2.55 -13.03 20.94
N LEU A 63 1.74 -11.97 20.79
CA LEU A 63 0.93 -11.41 21.87
C LEU A 63 -0.34 -12.23 22.13
N SER A 64 -0.96 -12.77 21.09
CA SER A 64 -2.17 -13.61 21.16
C SER A 64 -1.91 -15.04 21.62
N LYS A 65 -0.64 -15.46 21.76
CA LYS A 65 -0.28 -16.77 22.32
C LYS A 65 -0.95 -16.96 23.69
N LEU A 66 -1.81 -17.98 23.77
CA LEU A 66 -2.57 -18.31 24.97
C LEU A 66 -1.70 -18.44 26.22
N ASN A 67 -0.51 -19.03 26.09
CA ASN A 67 0.44 -19.17 27.19
C ASN A 67 0.88 -17.81 27.75
N ARG A 68 1.12 -16.81 26.89
CA ARG A 68 1.48 -15.46 27.31
C ARG A 68 0.31 -14.77 27.99
N ILE A 69 -0.90 -14.90 27.43
CA ILE A 69 -2.13 -14.38 28.02
C ILE A 69 -2.36 -14.97 29.42
N ASN A 70 -2.29 -16.30 29.55
CA ASN A 70 -2.45 -17.00 30.82
C ASN A 70 -1.37 -16.59 31.83
N LYS A 71 -0.12 -16.43 31.39
CA LYS A 71 0.98 -15.96 32.23
C LYS A 71 0.71 -14.55 32.76
N ILE A 72 0.30 -13.62 31.90
CA ILE A 72 -0.04 -12.24 32.30
C ILE A 72 -1.24 -12.24 33.24
N ALA A 73 -2.31 -12.98 32.92
CA ALA A 73 -3.49 -13.09 33.76
C ALA A 73 -3.13 -13.59 35.17
N LYS A 74 -2.27 -14.60 35.26
CA LYS A 74 -1.82 -15.15 36.54
C LYS A 74 -0.88 -14.21 37.31
N GLU A 75 0.17 -13.70 36.66
CA GLU A 75 1.23 -12.93 37.33
C GLU A 75 0.84 -11.47 37.61
N LYS A 76 -0.01 -10.87 36.77
CA LYS A 76 -0.37 -9.44 36.89
C LYS A 76 -1.76 -9.23 37.46
N LEU A 77 -2.70 -10.15 37.21
CA LEU A 77 -4.08 -10.01 37.64
C LEU A 77 -4.47 -11.03 38.72
N GLY A 78 -3.60 -11.98 39.06
CA GLY A 78 -3.91 -13.06 40.00
C GLY A 78 -5.02 -13.99 39.51
N LEU A 79 -5.29 -14.02 38.20
CA LEU A 79 -6.39 -14.76 37.59
C LEU A 79 -5.89 -16.12 37.08
N GLU A 80 -6.65 -17.16 37.37
CA GLU A 80 -6.46 -18.49 36.78
C GLU A 80 -7.62 -18.87 35.87
N ARG A 81 -7.32 -19.71 34.88
CA ARG A 81 -8.33 -20.13 33.91
C ARG A 81 -9.24 -21.18 34.55
N THR A 82 -10.46 -20.77 34.87
CA THR A 82 -11.49 -21.64 35.43
C THR A 82 -12.14 -22.48 34.33
N ASN A 83 -12.32 -23.77 34.56
CA ASN A 83 -13.02 -24.64 33.61
C ASN A 83 -14.56 -24.55 33.79
N SER A 84 -15.32 -25.00 32.80
CA SER A 84 -16.79 -24.90 32.81
C SER A 84 -17.43 -25.63 34.00
N TYR A 85 -16.84 -26.72 34.47
CA TYR A 85 -17.32 -27.47 35.63
C TYR A 85 -17.18 -26.67 36.94
N GLN A 86 -16.05 -26.00 37.13
CA GLN A 86 -15.82 -25.11 38.28
C GLN A 86 -16.76 -23.90 38.27
N VAL A 87 -17.03 -23.33 37.09
CA VAL A 87 -18.01 -22.25 36.93
C VAL A 87 -19.41 -22.73 37.29
N LYS A 88 -19.82 -23.91 36.82
CA LYS A 88 -21.13 -24.50 37.14
C LYS A 88 -21.27 -24.76 38.64
N LYS A 89 -20.24 -25.31 39.27
CA LYS A 89 -20.23 -25.52 40.73
C LYS A 89 -20.43 -24.19 41.49
N LEU A 90 -19.76 -23.11 41.06
CA LEU A 90 -19.92 -21.78 41.66
C LEU A 90 -21.30 -21.15 41.42
N SER A 91 -21.90 -21.34 40.24
CA SER A 91 -23.26 -20.85 39.98
C SER A 91 -24.30 -21.58 40.83
N ASP A 92 -24.13 -22.89 41.00
CA ASP A 92 -25.04 -23.71 41.80
C ASP A 92 -24.99 -23.32 43.29
N PHE A 93 -23.83 -22.88 43.79
CA PHE A 93 -23.68 -22.33 45.14
C PHE A 93 -24.37 -20.97 45.36
N LYS A 94 -24.70 -20.23 44.29
CA LYS A 94 -25.26 -18.87 44.36
C LYS A 94 -26.79 -18.83 44.27
N ILE A 95 -27.43 -19.97 44.00
CA ILE A 95 -28.89 -20.11 43.80
C ILE A 95 -29.60 -20.63 45.07
N ASN A 96 -28.85 -20.83 46.16
CA ASN A 96 -29.40 -21.15 47.50
C ASN A 96 -29.38 -19.91 48.39
#